data_AF-A0A4P6JLD6-F1
#
_entry.id   AF-A0A4P6JLD6-F1
#
_cell.length_a   1.000
_cell.length_b   1.000
_cell.length_c   1.000
_cell.angle_alpha   90.00
_cell.angle_beta   90.00
_cell.angle_gamma   90.00
#
_symmetry.space_group_name_H-M   'P 1'
#
loop_
_entity.id
_entity.type
_entity.pdbx_description
1 polymer ?
#
loop_
_entity_poly.entity_id
_entity_poly.type
_entity_poly.pdbx_seq_one_letter_code
_entity_poly.pdbx_strand_id
1 'polypeptide(L)'
;MLDKERASMSHTQEPVDLRVRRTHKLLWEALLALMGEREFETLTVKDICERAMVHRTTFYNHYEDKYDLLRCGMQETYEMLMAQSNRANEGASTYQVFFVHVASHKHLYRIMLCGQGGNDFQGWLRDRFMESLEAKMQQAEQAGKQWGAPLPLLAHFYAGAIVSMLAWWIVNDLPASVEQMAHYLQGLMVEPSSLQGEAR
;
A
#
# COMPACT_ATOMS: atom_id res chain seq x y z
N MET A 1 34.83 -41.47 15.73
CA MET A 1 33.56 -41.62 15.02
C MET A 1 32.50 -40.94 15.86
N LEU A 2 31.86 -39.94 15.26
CA LEU A 2 30.72 -39.14 15.73
C LEU A 2 30.96 -37.98 16.71
N ASP A 3 30.54 -36.82 16.19
CA ASP A 3 29.84 -35.73 16.86
C ASP A 3 30.64 -34.46 17.21
N LYS A 4 30.61 -33.50 16.26
CA LYS A 4 30.27 -32.08 16.49
C LYS A 4 30.28 -31.30 15.17
N GLU A 5 29.29 -31.58 14.33
CA GLU A 5 28.68 -30.55 13.48
C GLU A 5 27.52 -29.94 14.27
N ARG A 6 27.63 -28.66 14.64
CA ARG A 6 26.47 -27.77 14.76
C ARG A 6 26.92 -26.36 14.47
N ALA A 7 26.62 -25.95 13.24
CA ALA A 7 26.63 -24.57 12.81
C ALA A 7 25.73 -23.71 13.72
N SER A 8 26.13 -22.46 13.93
CA SER A 8 25.19 -21.35 14.01
C SER A 8 25.84 -20.13 13.36
N MET A 9 25.51 -19.94 12.09
CA MET A 9 25.88 -18.78 11.29
C MET A 9 25.15 -17.55 11.84
N SER A 10 25.92 -16.60 12.36
CA SER A 10 25.47 -15.23 12.58
C SER A 10 25.43 -14.52 11.22
N HIS A 11 24.23 -14.31 10.66
CA HIS A 11 24.05 -13.42 9.52
C HIS A 11 24.35 -11.99 9.96
N THR A 12 25.56 -11.52 9.65
CA THR A 12 25.92 -10.10 9.79
C THR A 12 25.29 -9.37 8.60
N GLN A 13 24.32 -8.47 8.83
CA GLN A 13 23.80 -7.60 7.77
C GLN A 13 24.95 -6.76 7.21
N GLU A 14 25.25 -6.89 5.91
CA GLU A 14 26.40 -6.25 5.29
C GLU A 14 26.28 -4.71 5.29
N PRO A 15 27.38 -3.96 5.50
CA PRO A 15 27.38 -2.50 5.59
C PRO A 15 26.92 -1.77 4.32
N VAL A 16 26.92 -2.45 3.16
CA VAL A 16 26.41 -1.92 1.89
C VAL A 16 24.87 -1.83 1.91
N ASP A 17 24.19 -2.87 2.40
CA ASP A 17 22.72 -2.90 2.51
C ASP A 17 22.20 -1.77 3.43
N LEU A 18 22.89 -1.54 4.55
CA LEU A 18 22.56 -0.44 5.46
C LEU A 18 22.69 0.96 4.82
N ARG A 19 23.70 1.16 3.95
CA ARG A 19 23.86 2.42 3.22
C ARG A 19 22.74 2.62 2.20
N VAL A 20 22.40 1.58 1.45
CA VAL A 20 21.33 1.62 0.44
C VAL A 20 20.00 1.97 1.11
N ARG A 21 19.62 1.26 2.19
CA ARG A 21 18.38 1.54 2.94
C ARG A 21 18.33 2.93 3.53
N ARG A 22 19.45 3.42 4.06
CA ARG A 22 19.53 4.78 4.61
C ARG A 22 19.31 5.83 3.52
N THR A 23 19.97 5.67 2.36
CA THR A 23 19.79 6.60 1.23
C THR A 23 18.36 6.55 0.71
N HIS A 24 17.79 5.35 0.55
CA HIS A 24 16.38 5.16 0.16
C HIS A 24 15.46 5.95 1.08
N LYS A 25 15.58 5.74 2.40
CA LYS A 25 14.77 6.44 3.40
C LYS A 25 14.89 7.96 3.31
N LEU A 26 16.10 8.49 3.23
CA LEU A 26 16.33 9.95 3.15
C LEU A 26 15.70 10.56 1.89
N LEU A 27 15.87 9.90 0.74
CA LEU A 27 15.30 10.34 -0.53
C LEU A 27 13.78 10.24 -0.54
N TRP A 28 13.22 9.17 0.01
CA TRP A 28 11.78 8.97 0.13
C TRP A 28 11.12 10.02 1.03
N GLU A 29 11.67 10.24 2.23
CA GLU A 29 11.17 11.27 3.15
C GLU A 29 11.26 12.67 2.54
N ALA A 30 12.36 12.98 1.84
CA ALA A 30 12.53 14.25 1.14
C ALA A 30 11.49 14.45 0.03
N LEU A 31 11.22 13.41 -0.77
CA LEU A 31 10.20 13.46 -1.81
C LEU A 31 8.81 13.71 -1.21
N LEU A 32 8.42 12.98 -0.17
CA LEU A 32 7.12 13.15 0.48
C LEU A 32 6.94 14.55 1.08
N ALA A 33 7.97 15.08 1.74
CA ALA A 33 7.93 16.43 2.28
C ALA A 33 7.71 17.47 1.16
N LEU A 34 8.42 17.34 0.04
CA LEU A 34 8.28 18.24 -1.11
C LEU A 34 6.91 18.13 -1.78
N MET A 35 6.34 16.93 -1.89
CA MET A 35 4.98 16.72 -2.42
C MET A 35 3.89 17.28 -1.49
N GLY A 36 4.19 17.46 -0.21
CA GLY A 36 3.34 18.19 0.74
C GLY A 36 3.38 19.71 0.55
N GLU A 37 4.41 20.25 -0.12
CA GLU A 37 4.63 21.68 -0.35
C GLU A 37 4.15 22.16 -1.72
N ARG A 38 4.35 21.36 -2.78
CA ARG A 38 4.01 21.74 -4.16
C ARG A 38 3.77 20.51 -5.06
N GLU A 39 3.41 20.75 -6.31
CA GLU A 39 2.97 19.67 -7.21
C GLU A 39 4.08 18.70 -7.58
N PHE A 40 3.80 17.40 -7.59
CA PHE A 40 4.81 16.38 -7.91
C PHE A 40 5.45 16.62 -9.28
N GLU A 41 4.65 17.03 -10.26
CA GLU A 41 5.12 17.36 -11.61
C GLU A 41 6.15 18.49 -11.63
N THR A 42 6.06 19.45 -10.70
CA THR A 42 7.01 20.57 -10.59
C THR A 42 8.31 20.20 -9.87
N LEU A 43 8.36 19.07 -9.17
CA LEU A 43 9.56 18.63 -8.45
C LEU A 43 10.65 18.17 -9.42
N THR A 44 11.90 18.44 -9.08
CA THR A 44 13.07 17.95 -9.82
C THR A 44 13.91 17.01 -8.95
N VAL A 45 14.71 16.15 -9.58
CA VAL A 45 15.71 15.32 -8.86
C VAL A 45 16.65 16.20 -8.04
N LYS A 46 16.96 17.42 -8.52
CA LYS A 46 17.79 18.38 -7.78
C LYS A 46 17.14 18.77 -6.45
N ASP A 47 15.85 19.14 -6.46
CA ASP A 47 15.12 19.53 -5.25
C ASP A 47 15.13 18.41 -4.20
N ILE A 48 14.89 17.17 -4.65
CA ILE A 48 14.86 15.98 -3.79
C ILE A 48 16.24 15.74 -3.17
N CYS A 49 17.29 15.79 -4.00
CA CYS A 49 18.68 15.60 -3.56
C CYS A 49 19.11 16.67 -2.55
N GLU A 50 18.77 17.94 -2.80
CA GLU A 50 19.06 19.06 -1.91
C GLU A 50 18.34 18.89 -0.56
N ARG A 51 17.05 18.53 -0.58
CA ARG A 51 16.27 18.29 0.63
C ARG A 51 16.78 17.09 1.43
N ALA A 52 17.18 16.01 0.76
CA ALA A 52 17.68 14.78 1.38
C ALA A 52 19.13 14.90 1.87
N MET A 53 19.84 15.97 1.48
CA MET A 53 21.30 16.11 1.67
C MET A 53 22.08 14.94 1.03
N VAL A 54 21.66 14.52 -0.17
CA VAL A 54 22.24 13.41 -0.94
C VAL A 54 22.78 13.96 -2.26
N HIS A 55 23.98 13.51 -2.68
CA HIS A 55 24.52 13.90 -3.97
C HIS A 55 23.70 13.31 -5.13
N ARG A 56 23.51 14.08 -6.21
CA ARG A 56 22.78 13.61 -7.41
C ARG A 56 23.35 12.31 -7.98
N THR A 57 24.67 12.13 -7.98
CA THR A 57 25.30 10.87 -8.41
C THR A 57 24.84 9.69 -7.57
N THR A 58 24.65 9.88 -6.26
CA THR A 58 24.10 8.85 -5.37
C THR A 58 22.64 8.56 -5.70
N PHE A 59 21.82 9.58 -5.99
CA PHE A 59 20.44 9.37 -6.45
C PHE A 59 20.40 8.47 -7.70
N TYR A 60 21.16 8.81 -8.74
CA TYR A 60 21.16 8.07 -9.99
C TYR A 60 21.79 6.67 -9.92
N ASN A 61 22.48 6.34 -8.81
CA ASN A 61 22.89 4.96 -8.55
C ASN A 61 21.73 4.08 -8.05
N HIS A 62 20.64 4.68 -7.60
CA HIS A 62 19.49 3.98 -7.02
C HIS A 62 18.22 4.10 -7.86
N TYR A 63 18.05 5.20 -8.59
CA TYR A 63 16.81 5.50 -9.31
C TYR A 63 17.09 6.17 -10.65
N GLU A 64 16.26 5.86 -11.64
CA GLU A 64 16.34 6.49 -12.96
C GLU A 64 15.90 7.97 -12.90
N ASP A 65 14.81 8.24 -12.20
CA ASP A 65 14.22 9.56 -12.04
C ASP A 65 13.33 9.66 -10.78
N LYS A 66 12.61 10.78 -10.64
CA LYS A 66 11.69 11.00 -9.50
C LYS A 66 10.47 10.07 -9.51
N TYR A 67 10.03 9.60 -10.68
CA TYR A 67 8.91 8.67 -10.80
C TYR A 67 9.33 7.29 -10.33
N ASP A 68 10.57 6.89 -10.62
CA ASP A 68 11.15 5.65 -10.16
C ASP A 68 11.31 5.60 -8.64
N LEU A 69 11.87 6.66 -8.02
CA LEU A 69 11.89 6.80 -6.56
C LEU A 69 10.49 6.67 -5.96
N LEU A 70 9.50 7.32 -6.57
CA LEU A 70 8.13 7.27 -6.08
C LEU A 70 7.53 5.87 -6.18
N ARG A 71 7.69 5.18 -7.31
CA ARG A 71 7.25 3.78 -7.47
C ARG A 71 7.90 2.86 -6.44
N CYS A 72 9.21 2.97 -6.21
CA CYS A 72 9.94 2.16 -5.23
C CYS A 72 9.44 2.40 -3.80
N GLY A 73 9.33 3.65 -3.36
CA GLY A 73 8.82 3.97 -2.02
C GLY A 73 7.37 3.52 -1.81
N MET A 74 6.58 3.51 -2.88
CA MET A 74 5.21 3.00 -2.87
C MET A 74 5.11 1.51 -2.76
N GLN A 75 5.92 0.79 -3.54
CA GLN A 75 6.00 -0.65 -3.45
C GLN A 75 6.42 -1.08 -2.04
N GLU A 76 7.42 -0.41 -1.44
CA GLU A 76 7.85 -0.68 -0.06
C GLU A 76 6.71 -0.44 0.94
N THR A 77 5.97 0.67 0.79
CA THR A 77 4.82 0.99 1.67
C THR A 77 3.73 -0.07 1.57
N TYR A 78 3.40 -0.50 0.36
CA TYR A 78 2.42 -1.55 0.11
C TYR A 78 2.88 -2.91 0.67
N GLU A 79 4.14 -3.27 0.49
CA GLU A 79 4.70 -4.50 1.05
C GLU A 79 4.69 -4.50 2.57
N MET A 80 4.97 -3.36 3.21
CA MET A 80 4.82 -3.22 4.67
C MET A 80 3.38 -3.44 5.13
N LEU A 81 2.40 -2.89 4.41
CA LEU A 81 0.97 -3.13 4.67
C LEU A 81 0.63 -4.63 4.54
N MET A 82 1.05 -5.27 3.46
CA MET A 82 0.80 -6.71 3.23
C MET A 82 1.48 -7.58 4.30
N ALA A 83 2.70 -7.25 4.70
CA ALA A 83 3.42 -7.95 5.76
C ALA A 83 2.72 -7.82 7.12
N GLN A 84 2.18 -6.64 7.44
CA GLN A 84 1.38 -6.42 8.65
C GLN A 84 0.06 -7.22 8.61
N SER A 85 -0.60 -7.23 7.44
CA SER A 85 -1.81 -8.02 7.22
C SER A 85 -1.58 -9.52 7.39
N ASN A 86 -0.46 -10.05 6.89
CA ASN A 86 -0.15 -11.48 6.99
C ASN A 86 0.22 -11.93 8.41
N ARG A 87 0.74 -11.01 9.23
CA ARG A 87 1.04 -11.26 10.66
C ARG A 87 -0.19 -11.12 11.55
N ALA A 88 -1.28 -10.56 11.05
CA ALA A 88 -2.52 -10.44 11.76
C ALA A 88 -3.17 -11.84 11.88
N ASN A 89 -2.78 -12.59 12.90
CA ASN A 89 -3.51 -13.75 13.39
C ASN A 89 -3.73 -13.56 14.91
N GLU A 90 -4.92 -13.97 15.38
CA GLU A 90 -5.45 -13.94 16.76
C GLU A 90 -6.28 -12.71 17.23
N GLY A 91 -6.85 -11.88 16.35
CA GLY A 91 -8.03 -11.08 16.76
C GLY A 91 -8.33 -9.78 16.00
N ALA A 92 -7.39 -9.24 15.23
CA ALA A 92 -7.63 -8.04 14.43
C ALA A 92 -8.13 -8.42 13.01
N SER A 93 -9.18 -7.74 12.55
CA SER A 93 -9.65 -7.87 11.16
C SER A 93 -8.57 -7.36 10.19
N THR A 94 -8.32 -8.08 9.09
CA THR A 94 -7.41 -7.63 8.01
C THR A 94 -7.74 -6.21 7.54
N TYR A 95 -9.03 -5.85 7.52
CA TYR A 95 -9.49 -4.50 7.19
C TYR A 95 -9.07 -3.46 8.23
N GLN A 96 -9.04 -3.81 9.52
CA GLN A 96 -8.61 -2.88 10.58
C GLN A 96 -7.11 -2.59 10.48
N VAL A 97 -6.28 -3.61 10.23
CA VAL A 97 -4.83 -3.42 10.00
C VAL A 97 -4.59 -2.46 8.84
N PHE A 98 -5.38 -2.61 7.78
CA PHE A 98 -5.34 -1.72 6.64
C PHE A 98 -5.70 -0.26 6.99
N PHE A 99 -6.82 -0.02 7.69
CA PHE A 99 -7.20 1.34 8.08
C PHE A 99 -6.25 1.97 9.11
N VAL A 100 -5.68 1.18 10.01
CA VAL A 100 -4.61 1.63 10.93
C VAL A 100 -3.40 2.09 10.14
N HIS A 101 -2.94 1.30 9.17
CA HIS A 101 -1.81 1.66 8.31
C HIS A 101 -2.07 2.97 7.56
N VAL A 102 -3.26 3.12 6.97
CA VAL A 102 -3.64 4.35 6.26
C VAL A 102 -3.67 5.56 7.21
N ALA A 103 -4.23 5.41 8.42
CA ALA A 103 -4.26 6.49 9.40
C ALA A 103 -2.84 6.89 9.86
N SER A 104 -1.97 5.92 10.12
CA SER A 104 -0.57 6.16 10.52
C SER A 104 0.25 6.84 9.42
N HIS A 105 -0.14 6.68 8.15
CA HIS A 105 0.52 7.28 6.99
C HIS A 105 -0.40 8.30 6.28
N LYS A 106 -1.32 8.95 7.01
CA LYS A 106 -2.34 9.84 6.44
C LYS A 106 -1.77 10.90 5.49
N HIS A 107 -0.63 11.50 5.83
CA HIS A 107 -0.02 12.53 4.99
C HIS A 107 0.39 11.99 3.61
N LEU A 108 1.04 10.83 3.60
CA LEU A 108 1.40 10.09 2.38
C LEU A 108 0.14 9.78 1.55
N TYR A 109 -0.86 9.13 2.15
CA TYR A 109 -2.10 8.80 1.42
C TYR A 109 -2.88 10.03 0.95
N ARG A 110 -2.85 11.13 1.70
CA ARG A 110 -3.47 12.40 1.28
C ARG A 110 -2.81 12.95 0.03
N ILE A 111 -1.48 12.99 -0.01
CA ILE A 111 -0.72 13.45 -1.17
C ILE A 111 -1.07 12.60 -2.41
N MET A 112 -1.16 11.28 -2.25
CA MET A 112 -1.35 10.36 -3.36
C MET A 112 -2.79 10.27 -3.86
N LEU A 113 -3.77 10.26 -2.95
CA LEU A 113 -5.18 10.03 -3.30
C LEU A 113 -5.93 11.33 -3.58
N CYS A 114 -5.45 12.44 -3.03
CA CYS A 114 -6.21 13.69 -2.96
C CYS A 114 -5.38 14.92 -3.33
N GLY A 115 -4.08 14.74 -3.51
CA GLY A 115 -3.13 15.82 -3.72
C GLY A 115 -2.60 15.85 -5.14
N GLN A 116 -1.51 16.57 -5.26
CA GLN A 116 -0.79 16.85 -6.49
C GLN A 116 0.03 15.64 -7.02
N GLY A 117 -0.21 14.44 -6.50
CA GLY A 117 0.55 13.24 -6.84
C GLY A 117 0.42 12.88 -8.32
N GLY A 118 -0.67 13.25 -8.99
CA GLY A 118 -0.96 12.84 -10.37
C GLY A 118 -1.85 11.60 -10.43
N ASN A 119 -2.61 11.46 -11.53
CA ASN A 119 -3.58 10.37 -11.71
C ASN A 119 -2.93 8.97 -11.69
N ASP A 120 -1.63 8.89 -12.00
CA ASP A 120 -0.89 7.64 -12.11
C ASP A 120 -0.82 6.86 -10.79
N PHE A 121 -0.79 7.55 -9.64
CA PHE A 121 -0.70 6.87 -8.32
C PHE A 121 -2.02 6.29 -7.86
N GLN A 122 -3.11 7.02 -8.09
CA GLN A 122 -4.44 6.50 -7.84
C GLN A 122 -4.71 5.27 -8.72
N GLY A 123 -4.22 5.29 -9.97
CA GLY A 123 -4.21 4.14 -10.88
C GLY A 123 -3.41 2.97 -10.30
N TRP A 124 -2.13 3.18 -9.99
CA TRP A 124 -1.25 2.15 -9.45
C TRP A 124 -1.81 1.48 -8.18
N LEU A 125 -2.35 2.26 -7.23
CA LEU A 125 -2.91 1.70 -6.00
C LEU A 125 -4.19 0.89 -6.28
N ARG A 126 -5.03 1.37 -7.20
CA ARG A 126 -6.22 0.64 -7.66
C ARG A 126 -5.84 -0.68 -8.29
N ASP A 127 -4.82 -0.71 -9.13
CA ASP A 127 -4.34 -1.93 -9.79
C ASP A 127 -3.82 -2.95 -8.76
N ARG A 128 -3.08 -2.51 -7.74
CA ARG A 128 -2.64 -3.39 -6.64
C ARG A 128 -3.82 -3.97 -5.85
N PHE A 129 -4.83 -3.16 -5.55
CA PHE A 129 -6.04 -3.68 -4.90
C PHE A 129 -6.81 -4.64 -5.79
N MET A 130 -6.95 -4.33 -7.08
CA MET A 130 -7.63 -5.16 -8.05
C MET A 130 -6.97 -6.55 -8.13
N GLU A 131 -5.65 -6.60 -8.32
CA GLU A 131 -4.89 -7.87 -8.35
C GLU A 131 -5.03 -8.67 -7.04
N SER A 132 -4.91 -7.99 -5.89
CA SER A 132 -5.03 -8.64 -4.58
C SER A 132 -6.43 -9.21 -4.34
N LEU A 133 -7.47 -8.46 -4.73
CA LEU A 133 -8.86 -8.88 -4.60
C LEU A 133 -9.18 -10.03 -5.53
N GLU A 134 -8.79 -9.94 -6.80
CA GLU A 134 -9.02 -10.98 -7.78
C GLU A 134 -8.38 -12.30 -7.33
N ALA A 135 -7.13 -12.26 -6.86
CA ALA A 135 -6.44 -13.45 -6.34
C ALA A 135 -7.19 -14.09 -5.14
N LYS A 136 -7.68 -13.27 -4.20
CA LYS A 136 -8.47 -13.76 -3.04
C LYS A 136 -9.82 -14.32 -3.49
N MET A 137 -10.47 -13.69 -4.47
CA MET A 137 -11.75 -14.14 -5.00
C MET A 137 -11.61 -15.48 -5.75
N GLN A 138 -10.55 -15.63 -6.55
CA GLN A 138 -10.21 -16.89 -7.22
C GLN A 138 -9.96 -18.02 -6.22
N GLN A 139 -9.22 -17.76 -5.13
CA GLN A 139 -9.01 -18.75 -4.07
C GLN A 139 -10.32 -19.18 -3.40
N ALA A 140 -11.21 -18.24 -3.11
CA ALA A 140 -12.51 -18.55 -2.53
C ALA A 140 -13.42 -19.29 -3.54
N GLU A 141 -13.35 -18.98 -4.83
CA GLU A 141 -14.06 -19.71 -5.89
C GLU A 141 -13.60 -21.17 -5.97
N GLN A 142 -12.29 -21.42 -5.89
CA GLN A 142 -11.73 -22.77 -5.81
C GLN A 142 -12.17 -23.52 -4.53
N ALA A 143 -12.49 -22.79 -3.45
CA ALA A 143 -13.07 -23.33 -2.23
C ALA A 143 -14.61 -23.50 -2.28
N GLY A 144 -15.23 -23.28 -3.43
CA GLY A 144 -16.66 -23.51 -3.66
C GLY A 144 -17.54 -22.27 -3.51
N LYS A 145 -16.98 -21.08 -3.27
CA LYS A 145 -17.75 -19.83 -3.26
C LYS A 145 -18.22 -19.51 -4.68
N GLN A 146 -19.51 -19.22 -4.83
CA GLN A 146 -20.06 -18.70 -6.08
C GLN A 146 -20.13 -17.17 -6.01
N TRP A 147 -19.94 -16.53 -7.15
CA TRP A 147 -19.96 -15.08 -7.30
C TRP A 147 -21.09 -14.66 -8.23
N GLY A 148 -21.73 -13.53 -7.95
CA GLY A 148 -22.84 -13.02 -8.78
C GLY A 148 -22.41 -12.41 -10.12
N ALA A 149 -21.12 -12.23 -10.34
CA ALA A 149 -20.55 -11.60 -11.54
C ALA A 149 -19.11 -12.08 -11.81
N PRO A 150 -18.56 -11.85 -13.02
CA PRO A 150 -17.17 -12.20 -13.33
C PRO A 150 -16.15 -11.56 -12.37
N LEU A 151 -15.15 -12.32 -11.94
CA LEU A 151 -14.14 -11.86 -10.98
C LEU A 151 -13.41 -10.58 -11.40
N PRO A 152 -13.00 -10.39 -12.67
CA PRO A 152 -12.35 -9.15 -13.09
C PRO A 152 -13.25 -7.92 -12.88
N LEU A 153 -14.56 -8.06 -13.10
CA LEU A 153 -15.53 -6.98 -12.89
C LEU A 153 -15.69 -6.66 -11.40
N LEU A 154 -15.83 -7.69 -10.55
CA LEU A 154 -15.93 -7.51 -9.11
C LEU A 154 -14.67 -6.88 -8.52
N ALA A 155 -13.49 -7.39 -8.88
CA ALA A 155 -12.21 -6.85 -8.44
C ALA A 155 -12.05 -5.38 -8.83
N HIS A 156 -12.39 -5.02 -10.07
CA HIS A 156 -12.34 -3.63 -10.52
C HIS A 156 -13.31 -2.72 -9.75
N PHE A 157 -14.56 -3.16 -9.56
CA PHE A 157 -15.58 -2.43 -8.79
C PHE A 157 -15.14 -2.18 -7.36
N TYR A 158 -14.72 -3.23 -6.65
CA TYR A 158 -14.33 -3.14 -5.25
C TYR A 158 -13.02 -2.36 -5.05
N ALA A 159 -12.02 -2.54 -5.93
CA ALA A 159 -10.78 -1.76 -5.88
C ALA A 159 -11.07 -0.25 -6.04
N GLY A 160 -11.94 0.11 -6.99
CA GLY A 160 -12.41 1.48 -7.16
C GLY A 160 -13.12 2.01 -5.91
N ALA A 161 -14.06 1.24 -5.36
CA ALA A 161 -14.81 1.61 -4.17
C ALA A 161 -13.90 1.82 -2.94
N ILE A 162 -12.91 0.96 -2.73
CA ILE A 162 -11.92 1.09 -1.66
C ILE A 162 -11.13 2.39 -1.82
N VAL A 163 -10.56 2.64 -3.01
CA VAL A 163 -9.78 3.85 -3.27
C VAL A 163 -10.62 5.11 -3.06
N SER A 164 -11.86 5.13 -3.54
CA SER A 164 -12.78 6.25 -3.33
C SER A 164 -13.15 6.45 -1.86
N MET A 165 -13.39 5.37 -1.11
CA MET A 165 -13.68 5.42 0.33
C MET A 165 -12.50 6.00 1.11
N LEU A 166 -11.27 5.56 0.83
CA LEU A 166 -10.06 6.09 1.46
C LEU A 166 -9.88 7.58 1.19
N ALA A 167 -10.04 7.99 -0.08
CA ALA A 167 -9.94 9.39 -0.47
C ALA A 167 -10.95 10.24 0.32
N TRP A 168 -12.21 9.82 0.38
CA TRP A 168 -13.24 10.50 1.17
C TRP A 168 -12.85 10.57 2.66
N TRP A 169 -12.42 9.46 3.25
CA TRP A 169 -12.07 9.40 4.68
C TRP A 169 -10.91 10.34 5.02
N ILE A 170 -9.89 10.42 4.16
CA ILE A 170 -8.71 11.27 4.37
C ILE A 170 -8.98 12.75 4.11
N VAL A 171 -9.75 13.08 3.06
CA VAL A 171 -10.10 14.48 2.75
C VAL A 171 -10.91 15.10 3.87
N ASN A 172 -11.80 14.33 4.49
CA ASN A 172 -12.68 14.76 5.58
C ASN A 172 -12.04 14.62 6.97
N ASP A 173 -10.72 14.53 7.05
CA ASP A 173 -9.96 14.51 8.30
C ASP A 173 -10.20 13.29 9.21
N LEU A 174 -10.45 12.12 8.62
CA LEU A 174 -10.74 10.85 9.32
C LEU A 174 -12.01 10.93 10.20
N PRO A 175 -13.20 11.21 9.63
CA PRO A 175 -14.43 11.47 10.39
C PRO A 175 -15.00 10.26 11.13
N ALA A 176 -14.45 9.06 10.90
CA ALA A 176 -14.83 7.80 11.53
C ALA A 176 -13.58 7.05 11.99
N SER A 177 -13.72 6.21 13.02
CA SER A 177 -12.59 5.42 13.54
C SER A 177 -12.15 4.33 12.55
N VAL A 178 -10.94 3.80 12.73
CA VAL A 178 -10.41 2.70 11.91
C VAL A 178 -11.29 1.45 12.00
N GLU A 179 -11.88 1.19 13.17
CA GLU A 179 -12.82 0.09 13.42
C GLU A 179 -14.12 0.27 12.63
N GLN A 180 -14.67 1.49 12.64
CA GLN A 180 -15.89 1.80 11.90
C GLN A 180 -15.68 1.63 10.39
N MET A 181 -14.59 2.17 9.87
CA MET A 181 -14.25 2.05 8.44
C MET A 181 -14.00 0.60 8.03
N ALA A 182 -13.29 -0.17 8.86
CA ALA A 182 -13.09 -1.60 8.65
C ALA A 182 -14.42 -2.36 8.61
N HIS A 183 -15.34 -2.03 9.52
CA HIS A 183 -16.68 -2.62 9.55
C HIS A 183 -17.49 -2.29 8.30
N TYR A 184 -17.49 -1.02 7.86
CA TYR A 184 -18.17 -0.61 6.63
C TYR A 184 -17.63 -1.32 5.39
N LEU A 185 -16.29 -1.38 5.25
CA LEU A 185 -15.67 -2.08 4.14
C LEU A 185 -16.00 -3.58 4.15
N GLN A 186 -15.90 -4.23 5.32
CA GLN A 186 -16.25 -5.64 5.46
C GLN A 186 -17.70 -5.92 5.07
N GLY A 187 -18.65 -5.09 5.51
CA GLY A 187 -20.07 -5.22 5.16
C GLY A 187 -20.35 -5.03 3.67
N LEU A 188 -19.58 -4.19 2.98
CA LEU A 188 -19.70 -3.98 1.53
C LEU A 188 -19.05 -5.11 0.71
N MET A 189 -18.01 -5.78 1.23
CA MET A 189 -17.33 -6.88 0.54
C MET A 189 -18.08 -8.21 0.64
N VAL A 190 -18.89 -8.39 1.68
CA VAL A 190 -19.78 -9.54 1.80
C VAL A 190 -21.01 -9.22 0.97
N GLU A 191 -21.17 -9.86 -0.19
CA GLU A 191 -22.44 -9.83 -0.93
C GLU A 191 -23.56 -10.13 0.09
N PRO A 192 -24.64 -9.33 0.12
CA PRO A 192 -25.78 -9.67 0.95
C PRO A 192 -26.23 -11.07 0.55
N SER A 193 -26.08 -12.03 1.46
CA SER A 193 -26.39 -13.45 1.28
C SER A 193 -27.89 -13.73 1.12
N SER A 194 -28.67 -12.77 0.60
CA SER A 194 -30.13 -12.78 0.61
C SER A 194 -30.74 -11.94 -0.52
N LEU A 195 -30.33 -12.20 -1.76
CA LEU A 195 -31.27 -12.14 -2.89
C LEU A 195 -31.80 -13.54 -3.23
N GLN A 196 -31.97 -14.41 -2.22
CA GLN A 196 -32.83 -15.57 -2.34
C GLN A 196 -34.23 -15.22 -1.82
N GLY A 197 -35.21 -15.29 -2.72
CA GLY A 197 -36.60 -15.59 -2.39
C GLY A 197 -37.49 -14.39 -2.05
N GLU A 198 -38.27 -13.96 -3.05
CA GLU A 198 -39.72 -13.66 -2.99
C GLU A 198 -40.08 -12.58 -4.02
N ALA A 199 -40.14 -12.98 -5.29
CA ALA A 199 -41.17 -12.46 -6.17
C ALA A 199 -42.16 -13.61 -6.38
N ARG A 200 -43.29 -13.51 -5.67
CA ARG A 200 -44.49 -14.34 -5.89
C ARG A 200 -45.00 -14.19 -7.31
#